data_AF-A0A7L8SQI1-F1
#
_entry.id   AF-A0A7L8SQI1-F1
#
_cell.length_a   1.000
_cell.length_b   1.000
_cell.length_c   1.000
_cell.angle_alpha   90.00
_cell.angle_beta   90.00
_cell.angle_gamma   90.00
#
_symmetry.space_group_name_H-M   'P 1'
#
loop_
_entity.id
_entity.type
_entity.pdbx_description
1 polymer ?
#
loop_
_entity_poly.entity_id
_entity_poly.type
_entity_poly.pdbx_seq_one_letter_code
_entity_poly.pdbx_strand_id
1 'polypeptide(L)'
;MVAALAIFLFPSFRDRVLRATVSISTAIAFFFIGIGRRLGFVSEASFQLMRDSGSGVRTFAVRHRYLLLSGMGLLIVPVLLSVTFGSGRVLFFDDWATESDPKIEALLQGEQLVPPQPLPPEVFATAEVEQIRPLTKEGSRDWAALDVDFRNRLLLVYKIMKEKHGYDLALLEGYRSPERQAKLAALGNTVTMAKANQSYHQYGLAADNAFYRNGKLVISEKDPWAMEGYRLYGEAAESVGLVWGGRWSFRDYGHVEYRKPGFKLSRN
;
A
#
# COMPACT_ATOMS: atom_id res chain seq x y z
N MET A 1 -37.31 -9.32 11.07
CA MET A 1 -38.33 -10.33 10.73
C MET A 1 -39.75 -9.77 10.56
N VAL A 2 -40.20 -8.80 11.36
CA VAL A 2 -41.59 -8.27 11.31
C VAL A 2 -41.94 -7.56 9.99
N ALA A 3 -41.02 -6.78 9.40
CA ALA A 3 -41.25 -6.08 8.14
C ALA A 3 -41.38 -7.03 6.92
N ALA A 4 -40.66 -8.15 6.93
CA ALA A 4 -40.72 -9.16 5.85
C ALA A 4 -42.04 -9.94 5.89
N LEU A 5 -42.58 -10.19 7.09
CA LEU A 5 -43.87 -10.86 7.28
C LEU A 5 -45.04 -9.98 6.81
N ALA A 6 -44.97 -8.67 7.05
CA ALA A 6 -45.99 -7.70 6.66
C ALA A 6 -46.13 -7.54 5.13
N ILE A 7 -45.05 -7.75 4.36
CA ILE A 7 -45.05 -7.71 2.89
C ILE A 7 -45.83 -8.91 2.29
N PHE A 8 -45.85 -10.05 2.97
CA PHE A 8 -46.57 -11.25 2.54
C PHE A 8 -48.04 -11.23 2.94
N LEU A 9 -48.37 -10.70 4.13
CA LEU A 9 -49.71 -10.75 4.70
C LEU A 9 -50.65 -9.65 4.22
N PHE A 10 -50.13 -8.50 3.75
CA PHE A 10 -50.96 -7.34 3.37
C PHE A 10 -50.70 -6.89 1.92
N PRO A 11 -51.59 -7.24 0.97
CA PRO A 11 -51.45 -6.86 -0.45
C PRO A 11 -51.33 -5.34 -0.67
N SER A 12 -52.07 -4.53 0.10
CA SER A 12 -52.03 -3.07 0.01
C SER A 12 -50.75 -2.44 0.59
N PHE A 13 -50.03 -3.16 1.45
CA PHE A 13 -48.72 -2.77 1.96
C PHE A 13 -47.63 -3.14 0.96
N ARG A 14 -47.70 -4.35 0.38
CA ARG A 14 -46.85 -4.80 -0.72
C ARG A 14 -46.88 -3.83 -1.90
N ASP A 15 -48.06 -3.39 -2.32
CA ASP A 15 -48.20 -2.48 -3.47
C ASP A 15 -47.70 -1.06 -3.14
N ARG A 16 -47.71 -0.64 -1.87
CA ARG A 16 -47.09 0.62 -1.42
C ARG A 16 -45.57 0.52 -1.38
N VAL A 17 -45.03 -0.57 -0.82
CA VAL A 17 -43.59 -0.83 -0.79
C VAL A 17 -43.03 -0.97 -2.20
N LEU A 18 -43.68 -1.73 -3.09
CA LEU A 18 -43.27 -1.88 -4.48
C LEU A 18 -43.31 -0.55 -5.25
N ARG A 19 -44.34 0.28 -5.03
CA ARG A 19 -44.40 1.62 -5.64
C ARG A 19 -43.27 2.52 -5.11
N ALA A 20 -42.97 2.46 -3.81
CA ALA A 20 -41.89 3.21 -3.20
C ALA A 20 -40.51 2.76 -3.71
N THR A 21 -40.25 1.45 -3.79
CA THR A 21 -38.99 0.89 -4.29
C THR A 21 -38.78 1.24 -5.76
N VAL A 22 -39.83 1.11 -6.59
CA VAL A 22 -39.77 1.53 -7.98
C VAL A 22 -39.47 3.03 -8.05
N SER A 23 -40.22 3.89 -7.36
CA SER A 23 -39.96 5.34 -7.40
C SER A 23 -38.56 5.73 -6.92
N ILE A 24 -38.03 5.06 -5.90
CA ILE A 24 -36.68 5.30 -5.38
C ILE A 24 -35.64 4.83 -6.39
N SER A 25 -35.80 3.65 -6.97
CA SER A 25 -34.87 3.13 -7.99
C SER A 25 -34.84 4.02 -9.25
N THR A 26 -35.99 4.53 -9.68
CA THR A 26 -36.05 5.48 -10.80
C THR A 26 -35.40 6.81 -10.44
N ALA A 27 -35.63 7.32 -9.22
CA ALA A 27 -35.01 8.55 -8.74
C ALA A 27 -33.47 8.44 -8.65
N ILE A 28 -32.96 7.30 -8.16
CA ILE A 28 -31.53 7.01 -8.10
C ILE A 28 -30.93 6.92 -9.50
N ALA A 29 -31.59 6.24 -10.45
CA ALA A 29 -31.15 6.19 -11.84
C ALA A 29 -31.05 7.58 -12.48
N PHE A 30 -32.07 8.43 -12.27
CA PHE A 30 -32.05 9.82 -12.74
C PHE A 30 -30.94 10.66 -12.07
N PHE A 31 -30.65 10.43 -10.79
CA PHE A 31 -29.58 11.11 -10.06
C PHE A 31 -28.19 10.78 -10.64
N PHE A 32 -27.88 9.49 -10.81
CA PHE A 32 -26.58 9.04 -11.36
C PHE A 32 -26.40 9.44 -12.82
N ILE A 33 -27.46 9.44 -13.63
CA ILE A 33 -27.40 9.90 -15.03
C ILE A 33 -27.24 11.43 -15.09
N GLY A 34 -27.83 12.17 -14.16
CA GLY A 34 -27.58 13.61 -14.01
C GLY A 34 -26.13 13.94 -13.65
N ILE A 35 -25.49 13.10 -12.85
CA ILE A 35 -24.05 13.16 -12.56
C ILE A 35 -23.24 12.84 -13.82
N GLY A 36 -23.60 11.78 -14.56
CA GLY A 36 -22.97 11.43 -15.84
C GLY A 36 -23.04 12.54 -16.89
N ARG A 37 -24.13 13.31 -16.92
CA ARG A 37 -24.27 14.51 -17.76
C ARG A 37 -23.31 15.63 -17.34
N ARG A 38 -23.17 15.89 -16.04
CA ARG A 38 -22.24 16.91 -15.52
C ARG A 38 -20.77 16.59 -15.81
N LEU A 39 -20.46 15.30 -15.94
CA LEU A 39 -19.13 14.79 -16.24
C LEU A 39 -18.89 14.54 -17.75
N GLY A 40 -19.87 14.84 -18.61
CA GLY A 40 -19.74 14.73 -20.07
C GLY A 40 -19.84 13.32 -20.66
N PHE A 41 -20.22 12.32 -19.85
CA PHE A 41 -20.29 10.91 -20.28
C PHE A 41 -21.62 10.50 -20.95
N VAL A 42 -22.63 11.38 -20.94
CA VAL A 42 -23.98 11.07 -21.46
C VAL A 42 -24.44 12.17 -22.41
N SER A 43 -24.78 11.80 -23.66
CA SER A 43 -25.27 12.73 -24.68
C SER A 43 -26.69 13.25 -24.39
N GLU A 44 -26.99 14.46 -24.85
CA GLU A 44 -28.28 15.13 -24.63
C GLU A 44 -29.46 14.37 -25.27
N ALA A 45 -29.24 13.74 -26.43
CA ALA A 45 -30.21 12.88 -27.10
C ALA A 45 -30.55 11.62 -26.28
N SER A 46 -29.56 11.02 -25.61
CA SER A 46 -29.76 9.84 -24.75
C SER A 46 -30.60 10.18 -23.51
N PHE A 47 -30.46 11.40 -22.98
CA PHE A 47 -31.21 11.86 -21.82
C PHE A 47 -32.68 12.18 -22.15
N GLN A 48 -32.95 12.78 -23.30
CA GLN A 48 -34.31 13.05 -23.77
C GLN A 48 -35.08 11.76 -24.10
N LEU A 49 -34.44 10.80 -24.77
CA LEU A 49 -35.03 9.51 -25.11
C LEU A 49 -35.46 8.73 -23.85
N MET A 50 -34.70 8.84 -22.75
CA MET A 50 -35.00 8.15 -21.49
C MET A 50 -36.12 8.83 -20.69
N ARG A 51 -36.28 10.16 -20.84
CA ARG A 51 -37.37 10.93 -20.24
C ARG A 51 -38.71 10.58 -20.88
N ASP A 52 -38.73 10.43 -22.21
CA ASP A 52 -39.92 10.05 -22.98
C ASP A 52 -40.24 8.55 -22.88
N SER A 53 -39.22 7.70 -22.66
CA SER A 53 -39.37 6.25 -22.48
C SER A 53 -39.71 5.81 -21.04
N GLY A 54 -40.04 6.74 -20.13
CA GLY A 54 -40.27 6.47 -18.71
C GLY A 54 -41.36 5.41 -18.43
N SER A 55 -42.35 5.27 -19.32
CA SER A 55 -43.36 4.21 -19.27
C SER A 55 -42.83 2.84 -19.72
N GLY A 56 -41.92 2.82 -20.71
CA GLY A 56 -41.28 1.62 -21.26
C GLY A 56 -40.28 0.98 -20.29
N VAL A 57 -39.43 1.79 -19.65
CA VAL A 57 -38.48 1.33 -18.63
C VAL A 57 -39.21 0.74 -17.42
N ARG A 58 -40.30 1.39 -16.98
CA ARG A 58 -41.14 0.89 -15.89
C ARG A 58 -41.81 -0.43 -16.25
N THR A 59 -42.34 -0.56 -17.46
CA THR A 59 -43.01 -1.79 -17.93
C THR A 59 -42.00 -2.94 -18.10
N PHE A 60 -40.80 -2.64 -18.61
CA PHE A 60 -39.70 -3.60 -18.75
C PHE A 60 -39.20 -4.10 -17.39
N ALA A 61 -38.98 -3.20 -16.44
CA ALA A 61 -38.54 -3.53 -15.09
C ALA A 61 -39.57 -4.37 -14.32
N VAL A 62 -40.87 -4.08 -14.50
CA VAL A 62 -41.94 -4.89 -13.90
C VAL A 62 -42.02 -6.27 -14.55
N ARG A 63 -41.87 -6.37 -15.88
CA ARG A 63 -41.93 -7.63 -16.64
C ARG A 63 -40.75 -8.55 -16.36
N HIS A 64 -39.54 -8.00 -16.22
CA HIS A 64 -38.30 -8.77 -16.00
C HIS A 64 -37.81 -8.71 -14.54
N ARG A 65 -38.71 -8.38 -13.60
CA ARG A 65 -38.39 -8.17 -12.18
C ARG A 65 -37.62 -9.32 -11.54
N TYR A 66 -37.90 -10.57 -11.91
CA TYR A 66 -37.21 -11.72 -11.34
C TYR A 66 -35.78 -11.88 -11.86
N LEU A 67 -35.50 -11.49 -13.11
CA LEU A 67 -34.14 -11.49 -13.68
C LEU A 67 -33.29 -10.36 -13.11
N LEU A 68 -33.88 -9.19 -12.89
CA LEU A 68 -33.19 -8.06 -12.25
C LEU A 68 -32.89 -8.34 -10.78
N LEU A 69 -33.83 -8.96 -10.06
CA LEU A 69 -33.61 -9.39 -8.68
C LEU A 69 -32.56 -10.51 -8.57
N SER A 70 -32.54 -11.46 -9.50
CA SER A 70 -31.52 -12.52 -9.50
C SER A 70 -30.13 -11.97 -9.82
N GLY A 71 -29.99 -11.07 -10.80
CA GLY A 71 -28.72 -10.40 -11.10
C GLY A 71 -28.22 -9.54 -9.95
N MET A 72 -29.11 -8.80 -9.28
CA MET A 72 -28.76 -8.03 -8.09
C MET A 72 -28.35 -8.94 -6.93
N GLY A 73 -29.04 -10.06 -6.74
CA GLY A 73 -28.65 -11.09 -5.79
C GLY A 73 -27.26 -11.66 -6.08
N LEU A 74 -26.94 -11.94 -7.34
CA LEU A 74 -25.63 -12.45 -7.76
C LEU A 74 -24.48 -11.49 -7.42
N LEU A 75 -24.74 -10.18 -7.40
CA LEU A 75 -23.75 -9.16 -7.03
C LEU A 75 -23.65 -8.95 -5.51
N ILE A 76 -24.79 -8.96 -4.80
CA ILE A 76 -24.84 -8.63 -3.38
C ILE A 76 -24.50 -9.84 -2.50
N VAL A 77 -24.93 -11.04 -2.87
CA VAL A 77 -24.78 -12.26 -2.06
C VAL A 77 -23.31 -12.63 -1.80
N PRO A 78 -22.39 -12.58 -2.79
CA PRO A 78 -20.97 -12.86 -2.54
C PRO A 78 -20.33 -11.86 -1.57
N VAL A 79 -20.73 -10.58 -1.66
CA VAL A 79 -20.25 -9.52 -0.75
C VAL A 79 -20.77 -9.75 0.66
N LEU A 80 -22.06 -10.08 0.81
CA LEU A 80 -22.66 -10.37 2.11
C LEU A 80 -22.06 -11.63 2.75
N LEU A 81 -21.88 -12.70 1.95
CA LEU A 81 -21.23 -13.94 2.40
C LEU A 81 -19.77 -13.69 2.78
N SER A 82 -19.05 -12.85 2.03
CA SER A 82 -17.68 -12.44 2.38
C SER A 82 -17.62 -11.69 3.71
N VAL A 83 -18.57 -10.79 3.99
CA VAL A 83 -18.63 -10.05 5.26
C VAL A 83 -19.06 -10.93 6.43
N THR A 84 -19.92 -11.92 6.21
CA THR A 84 -20.51 -12.75 7.28
C THR A 84 -19.71 -14.02 7.58
N PHE A 85 -19.09 -14.62 6.57
CA PHE A 85 -18.32 -15.87 6.68
C PHE A 85 -16.84 -15.73 6.35
N GLY A 86 -16.43 -14.66 5.66
CA GLY A 86 -15.02 -14.35 5.48
C GLY A 86 -14.45 -13.72 6.74
N SER A 87 -13.50 -14.40 7.37
CA SER A 87 -12.63 -13.80 8.40
C SER A 87 -12.13 -12.46 7.84
N GLY A 88 -12.49 -11.33 8.46
CA GLY A 88 -12.50 -9.97 7.87
C GLY A 88 -11.21 -9.47 7.21
N ARG A 89 -10.84 -10.06 6.07
CA ARG A 89 -9.51 -9.93 5.42
C ARG A 89 -9.52 -9.19 4.10
N VAL A 90 -10.64 -8.56 3.70
CA VAL A 90 -10.75 -8.07 2.31
C VAL A 90 -10.74 -6.55 2.17
N LEU A 91 -10.78 -5.77 3.25
CA LEU A 91 -10.80 -4.29 3.12
C LEU A 91 -9.85 -3.51 4.04
N PHE A 92 -9.04 -4.20 4.83
CA PHE A 92 -7.93 -3.57 5.53
C PHE A 92 -6.63 -4.11 4.96
N PHE A 93 -5.70 -3.19 4.69
CA PHE A 93 -4.31 -3.45 4.39
C PHE A 93 -3.75 -4.28 5.56
N ASP A 94 -3.83 -5.60 5.47
CA ASP A 94 -3.36 -6.48 6.52
C ASP A 94 -1.84 -6.38 6.56
N ASP A 95 -1.34 -6.02 7.75
CA ASP A 95 0.06 -6.10 8.13
C ASP A 95 0.57 -7.50 7.80
N TRP A 96 1.31 -7.61 6.70
CA TRP A 96 2.19 -8.75 6.46
C TRP A 96 3.38 -8.64 7.42
N ALA A 97 3.11 -8.74 8.72
CA ALA A 97 4.13 -9.20 9.65
C ALA A 97 4.24 -10.71 9.40
N THR A 98 5.04 -11.10 8.42
CA THR A 98 5.49 -12.49 8.27
C THR A 98 6.06 -12.89 9.62
N GLU A 99 5.41 -13.83 10.32
CA GLU A 99 5.94 -14.38 11.56
C GLU A 99 7.38 -14.81 11.30
N SER A 100 8.32 -14.14 11.97
CA SER A 100 9.75 -14.37 11.76
C SER A 100 10.05 -15.81 12.18
N ASP A 101 10.71 -16.58 11.31
CA ASP A 101 11.09 -17.97 11.60
C ASP A 101 11.84 -18.03 12.94
N PRO A 102 11.44 -18.89 13.90
CA PRO A 102 12.08 -18.99 15.21
C PRO A 102 13.59 -19.27 15.13
N LYS A 103 14.06 -19.87 14.04
CA LYS A 103 15.50 -20.05 13.78
C LYS A 103 16.23 -18.74 13.52
N ILE A 104 15.58 -17.78 12.86
CA ILE A 104 16.13 -16.45 12.60
C ILE A 104 16.16 -15.65 13.91
N GLU A 105 15.14 -15.76 14.75
CA GLU A 105 15.16 -15.15 16.08
C GLU A 105 16.29 -15.69 16.96
N ALA A 106 16.52 -17.00 16.95
CA ALA A 106 17.64 -17.60 17.67
C ALA A 106 19.02 -17.13 17.14
N LEU A 107 19.18 -16.97 15.83
CA LEU A 107 20.41 -16.44 15.23
C LEU A 107 20.65 -14.98 15.60
N LEU A 108 19.59 -14.17 15.70
CA LEU A 108 19.68 -12.75 16.10
C LEU A 108 20.09 -12.55 17.56
N GLN A 109 19.85 -13.54 18.44
CA GLN A 109 20.25 -13.46 19.84
C GLN A 109 21.68 -13.96 20.11
N GLY A 110 22.24 -14.83 19.25
CA GLY A 110 23.52 -15.50 19.49
C GLY A 110 24.75 -14.90 18.80
N GLU A 111 24.59 -14.26 17.63
CA GLU A 111 25.70 -13.71 16.84
C GLU A 111 25.56 -12.19 16.72
N GLN A 112 26.39 -11.42 17.44
CA GLN A 112 26.44 -9.97 17.28
C GLN A 112 27.15 -9.66 15.96
N LEU A 113 26.37 -9.48 14.89
CA LEU A 113 26.89 -9.12 13.58
C LEU A 113 27.56 -7.73 13.65
N VAL A 114 28.71 -7.61 12.99
CA VAL A 114 29.46 -6.34 12.92
C VAL A 114 29.05 -5.60 11.64
N PRO A 115 28.78 -4.28 11.71
CA PRO A 115 28.53 -3.48 10.51
C PRO A 115 29.66 -3.55 9.48
N PRO A 116 29.34 -3.49 8.17
CA PRO A 116 30.36 -3.44 7.13
C PRO A 116 31.21 -2.18 7.28
N GLN A 117 32.43 -2.21 6.74
CA GLN A 117 33.30 -1.05 6.74
C GLN A 117 32.63 0.13 6.02
N PRO A 118 32.71 1.36 6.57
CA PRO A 118 32.11 2.52 5.94
C PRO A 118 32.78 2.80 4.59
N LEU A 119 31.95 3.06 3.57
CA LEU A 119 32.44 3.45 2.25
C LEU A 119 32.98 4.89 2.29
N PRO A 120 33.92 5.24 1.38
CA PRO A 120 34.41 6.61 1.27
C PRO A 120 33.28 7.61 0.99
N PRO A 121 33.28 8.79 1.64
CA PRO A 121 32.19 9.77 1.51
C PRO A 121 32.00 10.30 0.08
N GLU A 122 33.05 10.25 -0.75
CA GLU A 122 33.04 10.69 -2.15
C GLU A 122 32.06 9.87 -3.00
N VAL A 123 31.88 8.59 -2.67
CA VAL A 123 30.99 7.68 -3.41
C VAL A 123 29.53 8.16 -3.34
N PHE A 124 29.12 8.75 -2.22
CA PHE A 124 27.76 9.25 -1.99
C PHE A 124 27.53 10.66 -2.54
N ALA A 125 28.58 11.34 -3.01
CA ALA A 125 28.55 12.71 -3.51
C ALA A 125 28.77 12.81 -5.02
N THR A 126 28.68 11.69 -5.75
CA THR A 126 28.81 11.66 -7.20
C THR A 126 27.58 12.28 -7.87
N ALA A 127 27.76 12.92 -9.03
CA ALA A 127 26.66 13.56 -9.76
C ALA A 127 25.54 12.59 -10.15
N GLU A 128 25.89 11.33 -10.45
CA GLU A 128 24.93 10.26 -10.75
C GLU A 128 24.02 9.98 -9.54
N VAL A 129 24.59 9.94 -8.33
CA VAL A 129 23.84 9.71 -7.08
C VAL A 129 22.96 10.92 -6.75
N GLU A 130 23.49 12.14 -6.89
CA GLU A 130 22.74 13.37 -6.58
C GLU A 130 21.54 13.59 -7.51
N GLN A 131 21.64 13.18 -8.78
CA GLN A 131 20.53 13.19 -9.73
C GLN A 131 19.41 12.21 -9.35
N ILE A 132 19.75 11.03 -8.82
CA ILE A 132 18.78 9.98 -8.49
C ILE A 132 18.15 10.23 -7.11
N ARG A 133 18.99 10.51 -6.10
CA ARG A 133 18.55 10.80 -4.73
C ARG A 133 19.30 12.04 -4.22
N PRO A 134 18.68 13.23 -4.27
CA PRO A 134 19.31 14.46 -3.79
C PRO A 134 19.56 14.38 -2.27
N LEU A 135 20.59 15.08 -1.81
CA LEU A 135 21.00 15.13 -0.40
C LEU A 135 21.40 13.79 0.23
N THR A 136 21.69 12.75 -0.56
CA THR A 136 22.19 11.46 -0.05
C THR A 136 23.46 11.63 0.79
N LYS A 137 24.36 12.54 0.41
CA LYS A 137 25.60 12.84 1.17
C LYS A 137 25.35 13.17 2.64
N GLU A 138 24.27 13.87 2.93
CA GLU A 138 23.90 14.31 4.29
C GLU A 138 23.19 13.23 5.13
N GLY A 139 22.87 12.07 4.55
CA GLY A 139 22.19 10.98 5.26
C GLY A 139 23.05 10.37 6.38
N SER A 140 22.45 10.06 7.52
CA SER A 140 23.17 9.37 8.60
C SER A 140 23.41 7.91 8.22
N ARG A 141 24.65 7.47 8.36
CA ARG A 141 25.07 6.07 8.18
C ARG A 141 25.57 5.46 9.49
N ASP A 142 25.17 6.08 10.61
CA ASP A 142 25.52 5.61 11.94
C ASP A 142 24.63 4.44 12.33
N TRP A 143 25.23 3.25 12.35
CA TRP A 143 24.58 2.02 12.79
C TRP A 143 24.27 2.03 14.29
N ALA A 144 24.95 2.85 15.10
CA ALA A 144 24.65 2.95 16.53
C ALA A 144 23.31 3.66 16.79
N ALA A 145 22.86 4.50 15.86
CA ALA A 145 21.59 5.23 15.94
C ALA A 145 20.35 4.38 15.54
N LEU A 146 20.56 3.15 15.05
CA LEU A 146 19.48 2.22 14.73
C LEU A 146 19.04 1.44 15.97
N ASP A 147 17.75 1.10 16.03
CA ASP A 147 17.23 0.16 17.04
C ASP A 147 17.99 -1.17 16.96
N VAL A 148 18.28 -1.77 18.11
CA VAL A 148 19.15 -2.96 18.20
C VAL A 148 18.57 -4.14 17.41
N ASP A 149 17.26 -4.35 17.50
CA ASP A 149 16.60 -5.47 16.81
C ASP A 149 16.60 -5.22 15.30
N PHE A 150 16.26 -4.00 14.90
CA PHE A 150 16.30 -3.60 13.48
C PHE A 150 17.71 -3.73 12.89
N ARG A 151 18.72 -3.22 13.61
CA ARG A 151 20.12 -3.31 13.21
C ARG A 151 20.54 -4.76 12.98
N ASN A 152 20.27 -5.66 13.92
CA ASN A 152 20.68 -7.05 13.79
C ASN A 152 20.00 -7.73 12.60
N ARG A 153 18.71 -7.46 12.37
CA ARG A 153 17.97 -7.95 11.19
C ARG A 153 18.56 -7.41 9.90
N LEU A 154 18.85 -6.11 9.82
CA LEU A 154 19.44 -5.49 8.65
C LEU A 154 20.85 -6.05 8.36
N LEU A 155 21.67 -6.28 9.38
CA LEU A 155 22.98 -6.90 9.23
C LEU A 155 22.89 -8.34 8.70
N LEU A 156 21.86 -9.09 9.12
CA LEU A 156 21.60 -10.42 8.56
C LEU A 156 21.22 -10.35 7.07
N VAL A 157 20.45 -9.34 6.66
CA VAL A 157 20.16 -9.09 5.23
C VAL A 157 21.46 -8.80 4.46
N TYR A 158 22.35 -7.98 5.00
CA TYR A 158 23.66 -7.70 4.39
C TYR A 158 24.50 -8.97 4.22
N LYS A 159 24.52 -9.84 5.25
CA LYS A 159 25.20 -11.14 5.20
C LYS A 159 24.60 -12.03 4.11
N ILE A 160 23.26 -12.16 4.06
CA ILE A 160 22.55 -12.96 3.05
C ILE A 160 22.85 -12.45 1.63
N MET A 161 22.74 -11.14 1.40
CA MET A 161 22.95 -10.55 0.07
C MET A 161 24.38 -10.75 -0.43
N LYS A 162 25.36 -10.61 0.47
CA LYS A 162 26.77 -10.83 0.12
C LYS A 162 27.08 -12.30 -0.12
N GLU A 163 26.72 -13.17 0.82
CA GLU A 163 27.13 -14.59 0.80
C GLU A 163 26.33 -15.43 -0.19
N LYS A 164 25.02 -15.19 -0.35
CA LYS A 164 24.16 -16.00 -1.23
C LYS A 164 24.01 -15.42 -2.62
N HIS A 165 24.05 -14.10 -2.76
CA HIS A 165 23.69 -13.42 -4.00
C HIS A 165 24.85 -12.63 -4.62
N GLY A 166 25.95 -12.44 -3.89
CA GLY A 166 27.11 -11.69 -4.39
C GLY A 166 26.86 -10.19 -4.57
N TYR A 167 25.88 -9.62 -3.85
CA TYR A 167 25.61 -8.18 -3.84
C TYR A 167 26.22 -7.53 -2.60
N ASP A 168 27.11 -6.58 -2.79
CA ASP A 168 27.57 -5.70 -1.72
C ASP A 168 26.54 -4.58 -1.51
N LEU A 169 25.87 -4.58 -0.35
CA LEU A 169 24.95 -3.50 0.04
C LEU A 169 25.70 -2.30 0.63
N ALA A 170 25.11 -1.13 0.43
CA ALA A 170 25.55 0.13 0.99
C ALA A 170 24.39 0.88 1.65
N LEU A 171 24.59 1.29 2.90
CA LEU A 171 23.62 2.10 3.64
C LEU A 171 23.66 3.52 3.09
N LEU A 172 22.54 3.96 2.50
CA LEU A 172 22.37 5.34 2.04
C LEU A 172 21.96 6.24 3.22
N GLU A 173 20.97 5.80 3.98
CA GLU A 173 20.46 6.53 5.15
C GLU A 173 19.77 5.59 6.14
N GLY A 174 20.19 5.61 7.40
CA GLY A 174 19.55 4.94 8.53
C GLY A 174 18.70 5.93 9.32
N TYR A 175 19.22 6.42 10.44
CA TYR A 175 18.53 7.43 11.25
C TYR A 175 18.37 8.77 10.49
N ARG A 176 17.19 9.37 10.58
CA ARG A 176 16.92 10.70 10.00
C ARG A 176 16.35 11.62 11.06
N SER A 177 16.96 12.79 11.28
CA SER A 177 16.43 13.74 12.26
C SER A 177 15.12 14.38 11.79
N PRO A 178 14.25 14.86 12.71
CA PRO A 178 13.05 15.62 12.35
C PRO A 178 13.32 16.86 11.48
N GLU A 179 14.42 17.57 11.73
CA GLU A 179 14.82 18.76 10.97
C GLU A 179 15.19 18.37 9.53
N ARG A 180 15.91 17.26 9.37
CA ARG A 180 16.24 16.71 8.05
C ARG A 180 14.98 16.25 7.32
N GLN A 181 14.05 15.59 8.00
CA GLN A 181 12.76 15.19 7.42
C GLN A 181 11.96 16.43 6.95
N ALA A 182 11.97 17.52 7.73
CA ALA A 182 11.34 18.78 7.33
C ALA A 182 12.02 19.40 6.09
N LYS A 183 13.36 19.37 6.01
CA LYS A 183 14.13 19.82 4.83
C LYS A 183 13.78 19.00 3.59
N LEU A 184 13.69 17.67 3.71
CA LEU A 184 13.32 16.79 2.59
C LEU A 184 11.87 17.01 2.14
N ALA A 185 10.93 17.17 3.09
CA ALA A 185 9.55 17.49 2.78
C ALA A 185 9.40 18.84 2.03
N ALA A 186 10.28 19.81 2.31
CA ALA A 186 10.31 21.10 1.62
C ALA A 186 10.80 21.02 0.16
N LEU A 187 11.55 19.97 -0.22
CA LEU A 187 11.96 19.71 -1.61
C LEU A 187 10.83 19.18 -2.49
N GLY A 188 9.68 18.86 -1.89
CA GLY A 188 8.48 18.39 -2.57
C GLY A 188 8.26 16.88 -2.47
N ASN A 189 7.06 16.48 -2.91
CA ASN A 189 6.52 15.13 -2.76
C ASN A 189 7.27 14.04 -3.55
N THR A 190 8.27 14.42 -4.36
CA THR A 190 9.11 13.48 -5.11
C THR A 190 10.13 12.75 -4.22
N VAL A 191 10.46 13.31 -3.05
CA VAL A 191 11.47 12.75 -2.13
C VAL A 191 10.84 12.03 -0.95
N THR A 192 9.80 12.62 -0.34
CA THR A 192 9.08 11.99 0.77
C THR A 192 7.68 12.59 0.92
N MET A 193 6.72 11.75 1.27
CA MET A 193 5.35 12.17 1.64
C MET A 193 5.18 12.32 3.15
N ALA A 194 6.17 11.89 3.94
CA ALA A 194 6.12 11.92 5.40
C ALA A 194 6.49 13.30 5.94
N LYS A 195 5.75 13.81 6.92
CA LYS A 195 6.15 14.98 7.70
C LYS A 195 7.08 14.57 8.84
N ALA A 196 7.58 15.56 9.59
CA ALA A 196 8.32 15.30 10.81
C ALA A 196 7.52 14.38 11.75
N ASN A 197 8.21 13.35 12.24
CA ASN A 197 7.79 12.28 13.14
C ASN A 197 6.85 11.24 12.52
N GLN A 198 6.68 11.28 11.19
CA GLN A 198 5.85 10.37 10.42
C GLN A 198 6.66 9.37 9.58
N SER A 199 7.95 9.18 9.90
CA SER A 199 8.80 8.19 9.25
C SER A 199 9.53 7.32 10.28
N TYR A 200 9.62 6.02 10.01
CA TYR A 200 10.38 5.06 10.84
C TYR A 200 11.88 5.40 10.92
N HIS A 201 12.44 6.11 9.95
CA HIS A 201 13.84 6.59 10.01
C HIS A 201 14.10 7.46 11.24
N GLN A 202 13.10 8.21 11.71
CA GLN A 202 13.25 9.10 12.85
C GLN A 202 13.28 8.38 14.19
N TYR A 203 12.99 7.08 14.18
CA TYR A 203 13.00 6.20 15.35
C TYR A 203 14.08 5.12 15.23
N GLY A 204 14.97 5.21 14.23
CA GLY A 204 16.00 4.21 13.99
C GLY A 204 15.45 2.85 13.55
N LEU A 205 14.25 2.82 12.98
CA LEU A 205 13.52 1.61 12.58
C LEU A 205 13.39 1.46 11.06
N ALA A 206 14.09 2.28 10.27
CA ALA A 206 14.12 2.14 8.82
C ALA A 206 15.49 2.47 8.24
N ALA A 207 15.74 1.96 7.04
CA ALA A 207 16.97 2.18 6.31
C ALA A 207 16.71 2.19 4.80
N ASP A 208 17.40 3.10 4.12
CA ASP A 208 17.49 3.17 2.67
C ASP A 208 18.85 2.58 2.27
N ASN A 209 18.82 1.59 1.37
CA ASN A 209 20.00 0.85 0.92
C ASN A 209 20.10 0.86 -0.61
N ALA A 210 21.32 0.71 -1.10
CA ALA A 210 21.62 0.51 -2.52
C ALA A 210 22.77 -0.49 -2.67
N PHE A 211 23.23 -0.71 -3.90
CA PHE A 211 24.31 -1.64 -4.20
C PHE A 211 25.63 -0.91 -4.46
N TYR A 212 26.72 -1.51 -4.05
CA TYR A 212 28.07 -1.08 -4.38
C TYR A 212 28.70 -2.06 -5.36
N ARG A 213 29.18 -1.57 -6.50
CA ARG A 213 29.79 -2.39 -7.55
C ARG A 213 30.87 -1.60 -8.25
N ASN A 214 32.06 -2.18 -8.40
CA ASN A 214 33.17 -1.59 -9.14
C ASN A 214 33.53 -0.16 -8.73
N GLY A 215 33.54 0.13 -7.42
CA GLY A 215 33.88 1.46 -6.91
C GLY A 215 32.75 2.48 -6.92
N LYS A 216 31.54 2.10 -7.37
CA LYS A 216 30.40 3.01 -7.54
C LYS A 216 29.14 2.50 -6.84
N LEU A 217 28.31 3.44 -6.42
CA LEU A 217 26.93 3.14 -6.02
C LEU A 217 26.05 2.95 -7.25
N VAL A 218 25.27 1.89 -7.24
CA VAL A 218 24.24 1.61 -8.24
C VAL A 218 22.90 1.67 -7.52
N ILE A 219 22.18 2.77 -7.72
CA ILE A 219 20.92 3.07 -7.03
C ILE A 219 19.71 2.83 -7.93
N SER A 220 19.81 3.17 -9.21
CA SER A 220 18.67 3.16 -10.14
C SER A 220 18.22 1.75 -10.49
N GLU A 221 16.94 1.46 -10.28
CA GLU A 221 16.27 0.24 -10.72
C GLU A 221 16.17 0.10 -12.25
N LYS A 222 16.52 1.17 -13.00
CA LYS A 222 16.64 1.10 -14.46
C LYS A 222 17.83 0.25 -14.91
N ASP A 223 18.83 0.04 -14.04
CA ASP A 223 19.87 -0.97 -14.27
C ASP A 223 19.26 -2.35 -13.96
N PRO A 224 19.16 -3.27 -14.94
CA PRO A 224 18.57 -4.60 -14.72
C PRO A 224 19.27 -5.40 -13.62
N TRP A 225 20.59 -5.21 -13.44
CA TRP A 225 21.33 -5.84 -12.36
C TRP A 225 20.91 -5.28 -11.00
N ALA A 226 20.71 -3.95 -10.89
CA ALA A 226 20.24 -3.35 -9.65
C ALA A 226 18.79 -3.73 -9.35
N MET A 227 17.92 -3.82 -10.37
CA MET A 227 16.54 -4.27 -10.20
C MET A 227 16.47 -5.69 -9.64
N GLU A 228 17.27 -6.61 -10.19
CA GLU A 228 17.35 -7.98 -9.66
C GLU A 228 17.92 -7.99 -8.24
N GLY A 229 18.95 -7.18 -7.98
CA GLY A 229 19.47 -6.95 -6.63
C GLY A 229 18.37 -6.49 -5.66
N TYR A 230 17.51 -5.55 -6.07
CA TYR A 230 16.43 -5.07 -5.21
C TYR A 230 15.36 -6.12 -4.96
N ARG A 231 15.05 -6.97 -5.96
CA ARG A 231 14.14 -8.10 -5.77
C ARG A 231 14.68 -9.07 -4.71
N LEU A 232 15.95 -9.47 -4.84
CA LEU A 232 16.62 -10.36 -3.89
C LEU A 232 16.75 -9.73 -2.50
N TYR A 233 17.08 -8.44 -2.44
CA TYR A 233 17.14 -7.65 -1.20
C TYR A 233 15.80 -7.61 -0.49
N GLY A 234 14.71 -7.39 -1.23
CA GLY A 234 13.35 -7.43 -0.70
C GLY A 234 12.99 -8.78 -0.10
N GLU A 235 13.27 -9.86 -0.82
CA GLU A 235 13.04 -11.23 -0.35
C GLU A 235 13.87 -11.56 0.91
N ALA A 236 15.13 -11.14 0.94
CA ALA A 236 15.99 -11.30 2.10
C ALA A 236 15.47 -10.50 3.31
N ALA A 237 15.04 -9.24 3.11
CA ALA A 237 14.46 -8.40 4.14
C ALA A 237 13.16 -8.99 4.71
N GLU A 238 12.25 -9.42 3.84
CA GLU A 238 10.99 -10.07 4.21
C GLU A 238 11.24 -11.35 5.01
N SER A 239 12.26 -12.14 4.63
CA SER A 239 12.60 -13.39 5.34
C SER A 239 13.02 -13.18 6.79
N VAL A 240 13.54 -12.00 7.15
CA VAL A 240 13.98 -11.67 8.52
C VAL A 240 12.99 -10.80 9.29
N GLY A 241 11.76 -10.66 8.79
CA GLY A 241 10.67 -9.93 9.44
C GLY A 241 10.69 -8.42 9.22
N LEU A 242 11.40 -7.93 8.19
CA LEU A 242 11.35 -6.53 7.78
C LEU A 242 10.27 -6.30 6.72
N VAL A 243 9.76 -5.08 6.69
CA VAL A 243 8.83 -4.60 5.67
C VAL A 243 9.62 -3.89 4.59
N TRP A 244 9.64 -4.46 3.38
CA TRP A 244 10.25 -3.90 2.20
C TRP A 244 9.34 -2.92 1.42
N GLY A 245 9.88 -1.73 1.13
CA GLY A 245 9.19 -0.66 0.40
C GLY A 245 8.94 -0.95 -1.08
N GLY A 246 9.64 -1.94 -1.66
CA GLY A 246 9.40 -2.39 -3.03
C GLY A 246 8.02 -3.05 -3.22
N ARG A 247 7.32 -3.43 -2.15
CA ARG A 247 5.92 -3.90 -2.21
C ARG A 247 4.89 -2.77 -2.29
N TRP A 248 5.28 -1.52 -2.00
CA TRP A 248 4.36 -0.39 -1.99
C TRP A 248 3.94 0.03 -3.41
N SER A 249 2.80 0.70 -3.53
CA SER A 249 2.28 1.15 -4.83
C SER A 249 3.24 2.08 -5.58
N PHE A 250 4.00 2.91 -4.84
CA PHE A 250 5.00 3.83 -5.37
C PHE A 250 6.41 3.24 -5.45
N ARG A 251 6.61 1.98 -5.02
CA ARG A 251 7.83 1.17 -5.19
C ARG A 251 9.13 1.83 -4.69
N ASP A 252 9.29 1.91 -3.38
CA ASP A 252 10.56 2.36 -2.78
C ASP A 252 11.52 1.18 -2.56
N TYR A 253 12.20 0.78 -3.63
CA TYR A 253 12.98 -0.47 -3.67
C TYR A 253 14.17 -0.51 -2.70
N GLY A 254 14.78 0.63 -2.39
CA GLY A 254 15.89 0.70 -1.44
C GLY A 254 15.45 0.65 0.02
N HIS A 255 14.17 0.87 0.29
CA HIS A 255 13.66 1.08 1.64
C HIS A 255 13.26 -0.22 2.34
N VAL A 256 13.64 -0.34 3.62
CA VAL A 256 13.07 -1.31 4.56
C VAL A 256 12.75 -0.65 5.88
N GLU A 257 11.66 -1.09 6.52
CA GLU A 257 11.23 -0.67 7.86
C GLU A 257 10.98 -1.88 8.77
N TYR A 258 11.20 -1.72 10.07
CA TYR A 258 10.84 -2.69 11.09
C TYR A 258 9.60 -2.26 11.85
N ARG A 259 8.53 -3.04 11.70
CA ARG A 259 7.28 -2.87 12.45
C ARG A 259 7.41 -3.55 13.80
N LYS A 260 8.22 -2.94 14.68
CA LYS A 260 8.52 -3.46 16.02
C LYS A 260 7.21 -3.68 16.82
N PRO A 261 7.00 -4.87 17.39
CA PRO A 261 5.82 -5.12 18.24
C PRO A 261 5.68 -4.08 19.35
N GLY A 262 4.49 -3.51 19.48
CA GLY A 262 4.20 -2.46 20.47
C GLY A 262 4.60 -1.04 20.07
N PHE A 263 5.42 -0.85 19.02
CA PHE A 263 5.67 0.47 18.47
C PHE A 263 4.53 0.90 17.54
N LYS A 264 4.05 2.14 17.67
CA LYS A 264 3.06 2.74 16.78
C LYS A 264 3.55 4.10 16.31
N LEU A 265 3.66 4.24 14.99
CA LEU A 265 4.00 5.51 14.37
C LEU A 265 2.84 6.51 14.56
N SER A 266 3.15 7.73 15.02
CA SER A 266 2.16 8.79 15.20
C SER A 266 1.56 9.17 13.84
N ARG A 267 0.25 8.90 13.66
CA ARG A 267 -0.53 9.38 12.52
C ARG A 267 -1.24 10.65 12.98
N ASN A 268 -0.81 11.81 12.48
CA ASN A 268 -1.55 13.06 12.64
C ASN A 268 -2.66 13.16 11.60
#